data_AF-A0A3D2AZJ0-F1
#
_entry.id   AF-A0A3D2AZJ0-F1
#
_cell.length_a   1.000
_cell.length_b   1.000
_cell.length_c   1.000
_cell.angle_alpha   90.00
_cell.angle_beta   90.00
_cell.angle_gamma   90.00
#
_symmetry.space_group_name_H-M   'P 1'
#
loop_
_entity.id
_entity.type
_entity.pdbx_description
1 polymer ?
#
loop_
_entity_poly.entity_id
_entity_poly.type
_entity_poly.pdbx_seq_one_letter_code
_entity_poly.pdbx_strand_id
1 'polypeptide(L)'
;MEELTKAIEGIESSAYEWYAIPLILLATGGLISITTGLVQIRRFPVAVRMVFAGAFKKNTAQDGTITPFQALSTALASTVGN
;
A
#
# COMPACT_ATOMS: atom_id res chain seq x y z
N MET A 1 -34.98 0.53 15.26
CA MET A 1 -33.95 -0.49 14.94
C MET A 1 -34.06 -0.92 13.49
N GLU A 2 -35.22 -1.36 13.01
CA GLU A 2 -35.42 -1.80 11.61
C GLU A 2 -35.17 -0.70 10.55
N GLU A 3 -35.56 0.55 10.81
CA GLU A 3 -35.30 1.67 9.88
C GLU A 3 -33.80 2.04 9.77
N LEU A 4 -33.04 1.90 10.86
CA LEU A 4 -31.59 2.09 10.84
C LEU A 4 -30.90 0.96 10.07
N THR A 5 -31.39 -0.28 10.21
CA THR A 5 -30.89 -1.43 9.45
C THR A 5 -31.11 -1.22 7.95
N LYS A 6 -32.30 -0.78 7.52
CA LYS A 6 -32.58 -0.49 6.10
C LYS A 6 -31.76 0.66 5.54
N ALA A 7 -31.53 1.71 6.33
CA ALA A 7 -30.69 2.84 5.91
C ALA A 7 -29.23 2.41 5.72
N ILE A 8 -28.71 1.53 6.57
CA ILE A 8 -27.37 0.96 6.46
C ILE A 8 -27.27 0.01 5.25
N GLU A 9 -28.24 -0.89 5.07
CA GLU A 9 -28.29 -1.81 3.92
C GLU A 9 -28.42 -1.08 2.57
N GLY A 10 -29.15 0.04 2.51
CA GLY A 10 -29.25 0.86 1.30
C GLY A 10 -27.93 1.55 0.92
N ILE A 11 -27.15 1.96 1.93
CA ILE A 11 -25.81 2.53 1.74
C ILE A 11 -24.82 1.44 1.33
N GLU A 12 -24.85 0.26 1.98
CA GLU A 12 -24.02 -0.88 1.62
C GLU A 12 -24.30 -1.38 0.21
N SER A 13 -25.56 -1.53 -0.19
CA SER A 13 -25.90 -2.02 -1.52
C SER A 13 -25.46 -1.06 -2.64
N SER A 14 -25.40 0.25 -2.38
CA SER A 14 -25.01 1.24 -3.39
C SER A 14 -23.50 1.50 -3.41
N ALA A 15 -22.83 1.42 -2.26
CA ALA A 15 -21.39 1.67 -2.15
C ALA A 15 -20.54 0.41 -2.41
N TYR A 16 -21.12 -0.78 -2.24
CA TYR A 16 -20.45 -2.07 -2.33
C TYR A 16 -20.90 -2.88 -3.56
N GLU A 17 -21.16 -2.21 -4.68
CA GLU A 17 -21.09 -2.90 -5.96
C GLU A 17 -19.67 -3.49 -6.08
N TRP A 18 -19.56 -4.81 -6.20
CA TRP A 18 -18.29 -5.56 -6.08
C TRP A 18 -17.16 -5.03 -6.98
N TYR A 19 -17.50 -4.27 -8.02
CA TYR A 19 -16.60 -3.64 -8.98
C TYR A 19 -16.24 -2.18 -8.66
N ALA A 20 -17.06 -1.45 -7.91
CA ALA A 20 -16.89 -0.01 -7.73
C ALA A 20 -15.60 0.34 -6.97
N ILE A 21 -15.35 -0.32 -5.83
CA ILE A 21 -14.14 -0.08 -5.03
C ILE A 21 -12.86 -0.49 -5.78
N PRO A 22 -12.74 -1.70 -6.37
CA PRO A 22 -11.57 -2.06 -7.16
C PRO A 22 -11.30 -1.09 -8.32
N LEU A 23 -12.33 -0.61 -9.02
CA LEU A 23 -12.18 0.35 -10.11
C LEU A 23 -11.64 1.70 -9.63
N ILE A 24 -12.13 2.22 -8.51
CA ILE A 24 -11.65 3.49 -7.94
C ILE A 24 -10.18 3.38 -7.53
N LEU A 25 -9.78 2.26 -6.93
CA LEU A 25 -8.39 1.99 -6.55
C LEU A 25 -7.48 1.89 -7.79
N LEU A 26 -7.91 1.17 -8.83
CA LEU A 26 -7.19 1.09 -10.10
C LEU A 26 -7.06 2.44 -10.80
N ALA A 27 -8.15 3.21 -10.85
CA ALA A 27 -8.17 4.54 -11.47
C ALA A 27 -7.24 5.50 -10.72
N THR A 28 -7.30 5.51 -9.39
CA THR A 28 -6.44 6.36 -8.54
C THR A 28 -4.97 5.97 -8.69
N GLY A 29 -4.65 4.68 -8.57
CA GLY A 29 -3.30 4.17 -8.74
C GLY A 29 -2.75 4.42 -10.14
N GLY A 30 -3.57 4.23 -11.18
CA GLY A 30 -3.25 4.50 -12.57
C GLY A 30 -2.98 5.99 -12.82
N LEU A 31 -3.84 6.87 -12.31
CA LEU A 31 -3.66 8.32 -12.42
C LEU A 31 -2.33 8.75 -11.80
N ILE A 32 -2.02 8.33 -10.57
CA ILE A 32 -0.74 8.65 -9.92
C ILE A 32 0.44 8.05 -10.69
N SER A 33 0.28 6.83 -11.22
CA SER A 33 1.34 6.17 -11.98
C SER A 33 1.66 6.90 -13.28
N ILE A 34 0.65 7.40 -14.00
CA ILE A 34 0.84 8.16 -15.25
C ILE A 34 1.46 9.53 -14.95
N THR A 35 0.92 10.27 -13.97
CA THR A 35 1.41 11.63 -13.65
C THR A 35 2.84 11.63 -13.11
N THR A 36 3.26 10.56 -12.43
CA THR A 36 4.63 10.40 -11.94
C THR A 36 5.58 9.74 -12.94
N GLY A 37 5.13 9.41 -14.15
CA GLY A 37 5.96 8.81 -15.20
C GLY A 37 6.39 7.37 -14.91
N LEU A 38 5.46 6.55 -14.42
CA LEU A 38 5.67 5.15 -14.02
C LEU A 38 6.82 5.01 -13.01
N VAL A 39 6.79 5.85 -11.97
CA VAL A 39 7.83 5.92 -10.95
C VAL A 39 8.12 4.56 -10.29
N GLN A 40 7.09 3.72 -10.18
CA GLN A 40 7.20 2.35 -9.67
C GLN A 40 8.27 1.59 -10.45
N ILE A 41 8.17 1.52 -11.78
CA ILE A 41 9.14 0.79 -12.63
C ILE A 41 10.49 1.50 -12.62
N ARG A 42 10.50 2.84 -12.76
CA ARG A 42 11.74 3.62 -12.87
C ARG A 42 12.60 3.58 -11.61
N ARG A 43 11.98 3.61 -10.42
CA ARG A 43 12.69 3.69 -9.14
C ARG A 43 12.79 2.36 -8.42
N PHE A 44 12.04 1.32 -8.83
CA PHE A 44 12.10 0.01 -8.20
C PHE A 44 13.53 -0.56 -8.06
N PRO A 45 14.40 -0.56 -9.10
CA PRO A 45 15.75 -1.10 -8.96
C PRO A 45 16.60 -0.34 -7.92
N VAL A 46 16.42 0.98 -7.83
CA VAL A 46 17.12 1.83 -6.87
C VAL A 46 16.61 1.56 -5.45
N ALA A 47 15.29 1.44 -5.28
CA ALA A 47 14.66 1.13 -4.01
C ALA A 47 15.11 -0.24 -3.48
N VAL A 48 15.14 -1.27 -4.33
CA VAL A 48 15.62 -2.62 -3.98
C VAL A 48 17.07 -2.54 -3.49
N ARG A 49 17.96 -1.87 -4.23
CA ARG A 49 19.37 -1.72 -3.80
C ARG A 49 19.49 -1.00 -2.45
N MET A 50 18.65 -0.01 -2.19
CA MET A 50 18.64 0.73 -0.91
C MET A 50 18.19 -0.15 0.26
N VAL A 51 17.12 -0.94 0.08
CA VAL A 51 16.63 -1.87 1.10
C VAL A 51 17.68 -2.94 1.40
N PHE A 52 18.24 -3.59 0.38
CA PHE A 52 19.26 -4.62 0.57
C PHE A 52 20.56 -4.04 1.15
N ALA A 53 20.97 -2.83 0.77
CA ALA A 53 22.09 -2.15 1.42
C ALA A 53 21.83 -1.90 2.92
N GLY A 54 20.58 -1.63 3.30
CA GLY A 54 20.15 -1.53 4.71
C GLY A 54 20.18 -2.84 5.48
N ALA A 55 20.12 -3.99 4.79
CA ALA A 55 20.29 -5.31 5.41
C ALA A 55 21.76 -5.59 5.79
N PHE A 56 22.71 -5.07 4.99
CA PHE A 56 24.15 -5.29 5.20
C PHE A 56 24.84 -4.20 6.05
N LYS A 57 24.24 -3.01 6.20
CA LYS A 57 24.77 -1.94 7.05
C LYS A 57 24.39 -2.14 8.52
N LYS A 58 25.34 -2.62 9.33
CA LYS A 58 25.17 -2.85 10.78
C LYS A 58 25.17 -1.58 11.66
N ASN A 59 25.54 -0.40 11.17
CA ASN A 59 25.86 0.78 12.02
C ASN A 59 25.43 2.16 11.46
N THR A 60 24.28 2.26 10.78
CA THR A 60 23.75 3.60 10.38
C THR A 60 22.26 3.73 10.71
N ALA A 61 21.81 3.03 11.76
CA ALA A 61 20.58 3.42 12.42
C ALA A 61 20.90 4.69 13.21
N GLN A 62 20.38 5.82 12.75
CA GLN A 62 20.20 6.98 13.60
C GLN A 62 19.35 6.51 14.80
N ASP A 63 19.82 6.76 16.02
CA ASP A 63 19.28 6.24 17.27
C ASP A 63 17.74 6.19 17.25
N GLY A 64 17.18 4.98 17.30
CA GLY A 64 15.73 4.72 17.39
C GLY A 64 15.00 4.37 16.10
N THR A 65 15.65 4.33 14.92
CA THR A 65 14.95 4.03 13.65
C THR A 65 15.26 2.63 13.12
N ILE A 66 14.23 1.89 12.68
CA ILE A 66 14.40 0.57 12.04
C ILE A 66 15.08 0.69 10.67
N THR A 67 15.80 -0.35 10.24
CA THR A 67 16.46 -0.32 8.92
C THR A 67 15.43 -0.40 7.79
N PRO A 68 15.75 0.10 6.58
CA PRO A 68 14.89 -0.04 5.40
C PRO A 68 14.49 -1.50 5.10
N PHE A 69 15.37 -2.46 5.42
CA PHE A 69 15.09 -3.88 5.29
C PHE A 69 14.07 -4.39 6.31
N GLN A 70 14.18 -3.95 7.57
CA GLN A 70 13.21 -4.30 8.61
C GLN A 70 11.83 -3.72 8.30
N ALA A 71 11.76 -2.45 7.90
CA ALA A 71 10.50 -1.82 7.51
C ALA A 71 9.80 -2.56 6.37
N LEU A 72 10.56 -2.93 5.32
CA LEU A 72 10.03 -3.72 4.21
C LEU A 72 9.55 -5.10 4.68
N SER A 73 10.33 -5.77 5.54
CA SER A 73 9.99 -7.11 6.04
C SER A 73 8.69 -7.10 6.85
N THR A 74 8.47 -6.08 7.69
CA THR A 74 7.22 -5.90 8.43
C THR A 74 6.04 -5.63 7.50
N ALA A 75 6.20 -4.74 6.51
CA ALA A 75 5.16 -4.46 5.54
C ALA A 75 4.78 -5.71 4.74
N LEU A 76 5.76 -6.47 4.24
CA LEU A 76 5.54 -7.71 3.50
C LEU A 76 4.86 -8.79 4.35
N ALA A 77 5.28 -8.94 5.62
CA ALA A 77 4.64 -9.87 6.53
C ALA A 77 3.15 -9.53 6.72
N SER A 78 2.80 -8.24 6.77
CA SER A 78 1.40 -7.80 6.86
C SER A 78 0.60 -8.04 5.58
N THR A 79 1.21 -7.90 4.40
CA THR A 79 0.49 -8.06 3.12
C THR A 79 0.38 -9.51 2.66
N VAL A 80 1.37 -10.34 2.98
CA VAL A 80 1.38 -11.77 2.61
C VAL A 80 0.75 -12.65 3.71
N GLY A 81 0.70 -12.16 4.94
CA GLY A 81 0.12 -12.87 6.09
C GLY A 81 -1.40 -12.71 6.27
N ASN A 82 -2.15 -12.32 5.23
CA ASN A 82 -3.61 -12.19 5.24
C ASN A 82 -4.30 -13.44 4.71
#